data_AF-A0A836VZB9-F1
#
_entry.id   AF-A0A836VZB9-F1
#
_cell.length_a   1.000
_cell.length_b   1.000
_cell.length_c   1.000
_cell.angle_alpha   90.00
_cell.angle_beta   90.00
_cell.angle_gamma   90.00
#
_symmetry.space_group_name_H-M   'P 1'
#
loop_
_entity.id
_entity.type
_entity.pdbx_description
1 polymer ?
#
loop_
_entity_poly.entity_id
_entity_poly.type
_entity_poly.pdbx_seq_one_letter_code
_entity_poly.pdbx_strand_id
1 'polypeptide(L)'
;GLQPATGVELPIAVEKNVKLARMLIGDRYLLTGFAIRRPGTAAALIRSGADAVVVGSAIIRLLEEKGVDEAGSLACGIYQAVHSVNAAEKRGG
;
A
#
# COMPACT_ATOMS: atom_id res chain seq x y z
N GLY A 1 -7.26 1.42 18.81
CA GLY A 1 -6.28 0.87 17.85
C GLY A 1 -5.69 -0.39 18.44
N LEU A 2 -5.56 -1.48 17.68
CA LEU A 2 -4.87 -2.67 18.13
C LEU A 2 -3.43 -2.64 17.60
N GLN A 3 -2.45 -2.56 18.50
CA GLN A 3 -1.06 -2.88 18.18
C GLN A 3 -0.76 -4.32 18.61
N PRO A 4 -0.27 -5.17 17.72
CA PRO A 4 0.30 -6.46 18.09
C PRO A 4 1.76 -6.26 18.48
N ALA A 5 2.09 -6.66 19.71
CA ALA A 5 3.40 -6.50 20.35
C ALA A 5 4.43 -7.58 19.95
N THR A 6 4.29 -8.22 18.80
CA THR A 6 5.19 -9.28 18.38
C THR A 6 5.80 -8.92 17.03
N GLY A 7 7.13 -8.95 16.93
CA GLY A 7 7.91 -8.61 15.74
C GLY A 7 7.72 -9.57 14.54
N VAL A 8 6.56 -10.22 14.42
CA VAL A 8 6.16 -11.00 13.26
C VAL A 8 5.52 -10.03 12.28
N GLU A 9 6.12 -9.89 11.10
CA GLU A 9 5.51 -9.17 9.99
C GLU A 9 4.06 -9.69 9.83
N LEU A 10 3.08 -8.78 9.81
CA LEU A 10 1.64 -9.07 9.70
C LEU A 10 1.07 -8.85 8.29
N PRO A 11 1.75 -9.19 7.18
CA PRO A 11 1.28 -8.85 5.85
C PRO A 11 -0.08 -9.50 5.54
N ILE A 12 -0.31 -10.73 6.05
CA ILE A 12 -1.60 -11.41 5.91
C ILE A 12 -2.74 -10.66 6.61
N ALA A 13 -2.46 -10.02 7.77
CA ALA A 13 -3.49 -9.29 8.51
C ALA A 13 -3.89 -7.99 7.79
N VAL A 14 -2.95 -7.30 7.14
CA VAL A 14 -3.25 -6.03 6.47
C VAL A 14 -4.13 -6.25 5.24
N GLU A 15 -3.78 -7.20 4.37
CA GLU A 15 -4.61 -7.53 3.19
C GLU A 15 -6.01 -8.01 3.60
N LYS A 16 -6.10 -8.87 4.62
CA LYS A 16 -7.38 -9.33 5.16
C LYS A 16 -8.22 -8.17 5.71
N ASN A 17 -7.60 -7.22 6.41
CA ASN A 17 -8.28 -6.04 6.93
C ASN A 17 -8.81 -5.14 5.82
N VAL A 18 -8.05 -4.96 4.73
CA VAL A 18 -8.52 -4.20 3.56
C VAL A 18 -9.71 -4.88 2.90
N LYS A 19 -9.66 -6.22 2.72
CA LYS A 19 -10.80 -6.98 2.16
C LYS A 19 -12.05 -6.85 3.03
N LEU A 20 -11.90 -6.99 4.35
CA LEU A 20 -13.00 -6.81 5.31
C LEU A 20 -13.55 -5.38 5.24
N ALA A 21 -12.67 -4.37 5.23
CA ALA A 21 -13.09 -2.98 5.10
C ALA A 21 -13.86 -2.73 3.80
N ARG A 22 -13.36 -3.24 2.66
CA ARG A 22 -14.05 -3.14 1.36
C ARG A 22 -15.46 -3.75 1.42
N MET A 23 -15.61 -4.95 1.98
CA MET A 23 -16.93 -5.58 2.14
C MET A 23 -17.88 -4.75 3.01
N LEU A 24 -17.38 -4.09 4.05
CA LEU A 24 -18.19 -3.29 4.97
C LEU A 24 -18.61 -1.93 4.41
N ILE A 25 -17.74 -1.28 3.63
CA ILE A 25 -18.01 0.08 3.11
C ILE A 25 -18.67 0.07 1.73
N GLY A 26 -18.65 -1.06 1.02
CA GLY A 26 -19.17 -1.18 -0.35
C GLY A 26 -18.33 -0.35 -1.35
N ASP A 27 -19.01 0.46 -2.17
CA ASP A 27 -18.38 1.23 -3.26
C ASP A 27 -17.75 2.56 -2.80
N ARG A 28 -17.75 2.86 -1.50
CA ARG A 28 -17.10 4.07 -0.98
C ARG A 28 -15.60 3.98 -1.20
N TYR A 29 -14.97 5.13 -1.44
CA TYR A 29 -13.54 5.19 -1.69
C TYR A 29 -12.71 4.74 -0.47
N LEU A 30 -11.85 3.74 -0.64
CA LEU A 30 -11.00 3.14 0.39
C LEU A 30 -9.55 3.55 0.21
N LEU A 31 -9.08 4.39 1.13
CA LEU A 31 -7.69 4.81 1.21
C LEU A 31 -6.94 4.03 2.30
N THR A 32 -5.74 3.53 1.99
CA THR A 32 -4.92 2.76 2.96
C THR A 32 -3.53 3.38 3.13
N GLY A 33 -3.03 3.49 4.36
CA GLY A 33 -1.78 4.23 4.64
C GLY A 33 -0.81 3.57 5.61
N PHE A 34 -0.96 2.26 5.86
CA PHE A 34 -0.26 1.62 6.98
C PHE A 34 1.04 0.93 6.54
N ALA A 35 2.18 1.45 7.02
CA ALA A 35 3.51 0.84 6.95
C ALA A 35 3.98 0.39 5.54
N ILE A 36 3.59 1.12 4.50
CA ILE A 36 3.98 0.82 3.11
C ILE A 36 5.43 1.25 2.89
N ARG A 37 6.35 0.28 2.81
CA ARG A 37 7.79 0.52 2.62
C ARG A 37 8.34 -0.09 1.33
N ARG A 38 7.53 -0.86 0.62
CA ARG A 38 7.91 -1.60 -0.59
C ARG A 38 6.80 -1.52 -1.63
N PRO A 39 7.13 -1.44 -2.93
CA PRO A 39 6.14 -1.43 -4.02
C PRO A 39 5.17 -2.62 -3.98
N GLY A 40 5.66 -3.82 -3.66
CA GLY A 40 4.84 -5.03 -3.58
C GLY A 40 3.72 -4.92 -2.54
N THR A 41 3.97 -4.25 -1.41
CA THR A 41 2.95 -4.00 -0.38
C THR A 41 1.85 -3.11 -0.91
N ALA A 42 2.19 -2.01 -1.60
CA ALA A 42 1.19 -1.13 -2.20
C ALA A 42 0.30 -1.88 -3.20
N ALA A 43 0.90 -2.66 -4.09
CA ALA A 43 0.15 -3.45 -5.07
C ALA A 43 -0.78 -4.49 -4.41
N ALA A 44 -0.35 -5.12 -3.31
CA ALA A 44 -1.18 -6.07 -2.58
C ALA A 44 -2.40 -5.41 -1.91
N LEU A 45 -2.27 -4.17 -1.43
CA LEU A 45 -3.38 -3.40 -0.86
C LEU A 45 -4.41 -3.04 -1.92
N ILE A 46 -3.97 -2.60 -3.12
CA ILE A 46 -4.87 -2.33 -4.25
C ILE A 46 -5.63 -3.60 -4.65
N ARG A 47 -4.92 -4.72 -4.86
CA ARG A 47 -5.54 -6.03 -5.14
C ARG A 47 -6.50 -6.51 -4.05
N SER A 48 -6.31 -6.06 -2.82
CA SER A 48 -7.19 -6.40 -1.69
C SER A 48 -8.45 -5.54 -1.62
N GLY A 49 -8.58 -4.56 -2.53
CA GLY A 49 -9.75 -3.71 -2.66
C GLY A 49 -9.54 -2.27 -2.19
N ALA A 50 -8.33 -1.81 -1.92
CA ALA A 50 -8.08 -0.38 -1.73
C ALA A 50 -8.11 0.35 -3.08
N ASP A 51 -8.67 1.56 -3.10
CA ASP A 51 -8.65 2.40 -4.31
C ASP A 51 -7.36 3.21 -4.43
N ALA A 52 -6.74 3.51 -3.28
CA ALA A 52 -5.48 4.21 -3.22
C ALA A 52 -4.66 3.85 -1.97
N VAL A 53 -3.38 4.19 -2.06
CA VAL A 53 -2.40 4.05 -0.99
C VAL A 53 -1.78 5.39 -0.65
N VAL A 54 -1.51 5.61 0.64
CA VAL A 54 -0.80 6.79 1.17
C VAL A 54 0.53 6.35 1.74
N VAL A 55 1.59 7.03 1.33
CA VAL A 55 2.96 6.74 1.78
C VAL A 55 3.62 8.04 2.22
N GLY A 56 3.75 8.22 3.53
CA GLY A 56 4.36 9.41 4.12
C GLY A 56 5.67 9.08 4.83
N SER A 57 5.57 8.40 5.97
CA SER A 57 6.71 8.16 6.87
C SER A 57 7.89 7.45 6.23
N ALA A 58 7.65 6.51 5.29
CA ALA A 58 8.73 5.83 4.57
C ALA A 58 9.50 6.77 3.62
N ILE A 59 8.79 7.70 2.96
CA ILE A 59 9.39 8.68 2.06
C ILE A 59 10.21 9.70 2.86
N ILE A 60 9.63 10.27 3.93
CA ILE A 60 10.32 11.25 4.79
C ILE A 60 11.58 10.63 5.38
N ARG A 61 11.48 9.40 5.91
CA ARG A 61 12.65 8.70 6.45
C ARG A 61 13.75 8.49 5.42
N LEU A 62 13.42 8.11 4.19
CA LEU A 62 14.42 7.97 3.14
C LEU A 62 15.02 9.32 2.73
N LEU A 63 14.23 10.39 2.70
CA LEU A 63 14.74 11.73 2.44
C LEU A 63 15.78 12.14 3.48
N GLU A 64 15.52 11.87 4.76
CA GLU A 64 16.43 12.18 5.86
C GLU A 64 17.69 11.31 5.87
N GLU A 65 17.54 10.00 5.65
CA GLU A 65 18.64 9.03 5.78
C GLU A 65 19.51 8.89 4.52
N LYS A 66 18.91 9.07 3.33
CA LYS A 66 19.52 8.70 2.05
C LYS A 66 19.36 9.75 0.94
N GLY A 67 18.58 10.80 1.17
CA GLY A 67 18.38 11.89 0.21
C GLY A 67 17.27 11.65 -0.82
N VAL A 68 17.16 12.61 -1.74
CA VAL A 68 16.05 12.74 -2.68
C VAL A 68 15.98 11.60 -3.69
N ASP A 69 17.13 11.13 -4.19
CA ASP A 69 17.16 10.10 -5.23
C ASP A 69 16.56 8.78 -4.74
N GLU A 70 16.83 8.38 -3.50
CA GLU A 70 16.31 7.12 -2.96
C GLU A 70 14.86 7.20 -2.52
N ALA A 71 14.46 8.36 -1.99
CA ALA A 71 13.04 8.62 -1.74
C ALA A 71 12.24 8.65 -3.05
N GLY A 72 12.78 9.26 -4.10
CA GLY A 72 12.21 9.30 -5.43
C GLY A 72 12.10 7.92 -6.05
N SER A 73 13.14 7.10 -5.93
CA SER A 73 13.13 5.71 -6.39
C SER A 73 12.04 4.87 -5.72
N LEU A 74 11.84 5.01 -4.40
CA LEU A 74 10.73 4.36 -3.71
C LEU A 74 9.37 4.85 -4.20
N ALA A 75 9.18 6.17 -4.32
CA ALA A 75 7.93 6.77 -4.79
C ALA A 75 7.57 6.27 -6.21
N CYS A 76 8.53 6.29 -7.14
CA CYS A 76 8.37 5.78 -8.50
C CYS A 76 8.02 4.30 -8.51
N GLY A 77 8.72 3.48 -7.72
CA GLY A 77 8.44 2.05 -7.62
C GLY A 77 7.01 1.77 -7.13
N ILE A 78 6.56 2.48 -6.09
CA ILE A 78 5.20 2.36 -5.57
C ILE A 78 4.17 2.79 -6.62
N TYR A 79 4.40 3.91 -7.30
CA TYR A 79 3.54 4.40 -8.37
C TYR A 79 3.36 3.36 -9.48
N GLN A 80 4.46 2.80 -9.99
CA GLN A 80 4.43 1.77 -11.04
C GLN A 80 3.69 0.51 -10.59
N ALA A 81 3.93 0.07 -9.35
CA ALA A 81 3.29 -1.13 -8.81
C ALA A 81 1.76 -0.96 -8.68
N VAL A 82 1.27 0.21 -8.28
CA VAL A 82 -0.17 0.51 -8.24
C VAL A 82 -0.77 0.54 -9.65
N HIS A 83 -0.12 1.22 -10.60
CA HIS A 83 -0.66 1.37 -11.95
C HIS A 83 -0.65 0.07 -12.76
N SER A 84 0.32 -0.80 -12.53
CA SER A 84 0.36 -2.12 -13.19
C SER A 84 -0.80 -3.04 -12.79
N VAL A 85 -1.28 -2.96 -11.55
CA VAL A 85 -2.47 -3.70 -11.10
C VAL A 85 -3.70 -3.21 -11.85
N ASN A 86 -3.93 -1.90 -11.90
CA ASN A 86 -5.09 -1.31 -12.56
C ASN A 86 -5.09 -1.58 -14.08
N ALA A 87 -3.90 -1.63 -14.70
CA ALA A 87 -3.76 -1.96 -16.12
C ALA A 87 -4.09 -3.43 -16.42
N ALA A 88 -3.81 -4.35 -15.50
CA ALA A 88 -4.15 -5.76 -15.64
C ALA A 88 -5.66 -6.00 -15.53
N GLU A 89 -6.34 -5.32 -14.60
CA GLU A 89 -7.80 -5.43 -14.43
C GLU A 89 -8.57 -4.96 -15.68
N LYS A 90 -8.11 -3.89 -16.33
CA LYS A 90 -8.72 -3.38 -17.57
C LYS A 90 -8.57 -4.29 -18.80
N ARG A 91 -7.68 -5.28 -18.75
CA ARG A 91 -7.46 -6.23 -19.87
C ARG A 91 -8.22 -7.54 -19.71
N GLY A 92 -8.78 -7.81 -18.53
CA GLY A 92 -9.46 -9.06 -18.18
C GLY A 92 -10.98 -8.96 -18.05
N GLY A 93 -11.57 -7.78 -18.24
CA GLY A 93 -13.02 -7.55 -18.31
C GLY A 93 -13.44 -7.14 -19.71
#